data_AF-K7KD77-F1
#
_entry.id   AF-K7KD77-F1
#
_cell.length_a   1.000
_cell.length_b   1.000
_cell.length_c   1.000
_cell.angle_alpha   90.00
_cell.angle_beta   90.00
_cell.angle_gamma   90.00
#
_symmetry.space_group_name_H-M   'P 1'
#
loop_
_entity.id
_entity.type
_entity.pdbx_description
1 polymer ?
#
loop_
_entity_poly.entity_id
_entity_poly.type
_entity_poly.pdbx_seq_one_letter_code
_entity_poly.pdbx_strand_id
1 'polypeptide(L)'
;MSSDPCQQPTMFFLDQATKVGKSGSITIYKRHEGNESKCFRSGTNNLELQRITVTALKLDPKYWKNVPRRYCCQLLGGGSIKNGNMDIRIKKCKSHETIPI
;
A
#
# COMPACT_ATOMS: atom_id res chain seq x y z
N MET A 1 4.83 -6.70 20.94
CA MET A 1 5.66 -6.70 19.71
C MET A 1 6.85 -7.62 19.95
N SER A 2 7.30 -8.38 18.94
CA SER A 2 8.47 -9.25 19.09
C SER A 2 9.71 -8.41 19.42
N SER A 3 10.59 -8.94 20.27
CA SER A 3 11.90 -8.35 20.54
C SER A 3 12.88 -8.56 19.39
N ASP A 4 12.63 -9.55 18.53
CA ASP A 4 13.42 -9.80 17.32
C ASP A 4 13.08 -8.75 16.24
N PRO A 5 14.02 -7.89 15.83
CA PRO A 5 13.83 -6.91 14.76
C PRO A 5 13.34 -7.53 13.45
N CYS A 6 13.75 -8.76 13.14
CA CYS A 6 13.40 -9.46 11.91
C CYS A 6 11.96 -10.01 11.91
N GLN A 7 11.32 -10.07 13.08
CA GLN A 7 9.91 -10.43 13.22
C GLN A 7 9.01 -9.21 13.33
N GLN A 8 9.58 -8.01 13.40
CA GLN A 8 8.81 -6.78 13.40
C GLN A 8 8.38 -6.44 11.97
N PRO A 9 7.10 -6.07 11.77
CA PRO A 9 6.64 -5.65 10.46
C PRO A 9 7.30 -4.33 10.07
N THR A 10 7.63 -4.17 8.79
CA THR A 10 7.97 -2.85 8.27
C THR A 10 6.73 -1.96 8.32
N MET A 11 6.88 -0.79 8.94
CA MET A 11 5.81 0.19 9.04
C MET A 11 5.96 1.28 7.98
N PHE A 12 4.84 1.70 7.40
CA PHE A 12 4.77 2.82 6.48
C PHE A 12 3.76 3.84 7.01
N PHE A 13 4.18 5.10 7.07
CA PHE A 13 3.32 6.21 7.50
C PHE A 13 2.95 7.09 6.32
N LEU A 14 1.74 7.67 6.37
CA LEU A 14 1.28 8.61 5.36
C LEU A 14 2.20 9.84 5.36
N ASP A 15 2.86 10.09 4.23
CA ASP A 15 3.76 11.24 4.01
C ASP A 15 3.03 12.36 3.28
N GLN A 16 2.28 12.03 2.23
CA GLN A 16 1.58 13.01 1.40
C GLN A 16 0.20 12.49 0.98
N ALA A 17 -0.75 13.42 0.84
CA ALA A 17 -2.07 13.15 0.29
C ALA A 17 -2.48 14.29 -0.65
N THR A 18 -2.62 13.98 -1.93
CA THR A 18 -2.93 14.96 -2.98
C THR A 18 -4.19 14.54 -3.72
N LYS A 19 -5.09 15.49 -3.91
CA LYS A 19 -6.27 15.29 -4.76
C LYS A 19 -5.86 15.39 -6.24
N VAL A 20 -6.28 14.43 -7.05
CA VAL A 20 -6.06 14.44 -8.50
C VAL A 20 -7.35 14.86 -9.19
N GLY A 21 -7.38 16.11 -9.68
CA GLY A 21 -8.54 16.69 -10.35
C GLY A 21 -9.82 16.63 -9.50
N LYS A 22 -10.93 16.16 -10.09
CA LYS A 22 -12.19 15.92 -9.36
C LYS A 22 -12.41 14.43 -9.03
N SER A 23 -11.57 13.54 -9.56
CA SER A 23 -11.88 12.12 -9.73
C SER A 23 -11.07 11.19 -8.84
N GLY A 24 -10.06 11.64 -8.12
CA GLY A 24 -9.27 10.74 -7.27
C GLY A 24 -8.30 11.40 -6.32
N SER A 25 -7.44 10.56 -5.75
CA SER A 25 -6.36 10.92 -4.84
C SER A 25 -5.12 10.07 -5.10
N ILE A 26 -3.97 10.67 -4.84
CA ILE A 26 -2.69 10.00 -4.68
C ILE A 26 -2.27 10.18 -3.23
N THR A 27 -1.98 9.08 -2.55
CA THR A 27 -1.35 9.10 -1.23
C THR A 27 0.00 8.43 -1.31
N ILE A 28 1.01 9.04 -0.70
CA ILE A 28 2.36 8.50 -0.62
C ILE A 28 2.60 8.11 0.82
N TYR A 29 3.04 6.88 1.03
CA TYR A 29 3.46 6.38 2.34
C TYR A 29 4.97 6.18 2.32
N LYS A 30 5.64 6.70 3.34
CA LYS A 30 7.09 6.56 3.52
C LYS A 30 7.37 5.51 4.58
N ARG A 31 8.39 4.69 4.35
CA ARG A 31 8.86 3.74 5.35
C ARG A 31 9.29 4.45 6.62
N HIS A 32 8.93 3.88 7.77
CA HIS A 32 9.48 4.25 9.06
C HIS A 32 10.86 3.63 9.26
N GLU A 33 11.81 4.40 9.76
CA GLU A 33 13.11 3.88 10.19
C GLU A 33 13.00 3.37 11.63
N GLY A 34 12.32 2.23 11.80
CA GLY A 34 12.20 1.57 13.10
C GLY A 34 13.32 0.57 13.36
N ASN A 35 13.20 -0.19 14.46
CA ASN A 35 14.19 -1.20 14.83
C ASN A 35 14.28 -2.34 13.81
N GLU A 36 13.25 -2.59 13.00
CA GLU A 36 13.26 -3.61 11.94
C GLU A 36 14.35 -3.38 10.89
N SER A 37 14.83 -2.13 10.75
CA SER A 37 15.97 -1.78 9.89
C SER A 37 17.28 -2.44 10.31
N LYS A 38 17.39 -2.86 11.58
CA LYS A 38 18.55 -3.59 12.13
C LYS A 38 18.50 -5.09 11.85
N CYS A 39 17.46 -5.58 11.17
CA CYS A 39 17.38 -6.96 10.75
C CYS A 39 18.36 -7.23 9.61
N PHE A 40 19.43 -7.98 9.90
CA PHE A 40 20.34 -8.51 8.90
C PHE A 40 20.05 -9.99 8.66
N ARG A 41 19.21 -10.28 7.66
CA ARG A 41 19.06 -11.65 7.14
C ARG A 41 19.68 -11.71 5.75
N SER A 42 20.61 -12.65 5.57
CA SER A 42 21.20 -12.96 4.26
C SER A 42 20.08 -13.17 3.23
N GLY A 43 20.15 -12.44 2.10
CA GLY A 43 19.22 -12.58 0.99
C GLY A 43 17.87 -11.87 1.14
N THR A 44 17.58 -11.23 2.27
CA THR A 44 16.39 -10.38 2.43
C THR A 44 16.81 -8.93 2.39
N ASN A 45 16.83 -8.34 1.19
CA ASN A 45 17.13 -6.94 1.00
C ASN A 45 15.90 -6.11 1.40
N ASN A 46 15.54 -6.16 2.69
CA ASN A 46 14.36 -5.51 3.23
C ASN A 46 14.31 -4.03 2.87
N LEU A 47 15.47 -3.39 2.66
CA LEU A 47 15.65 -1.96 2.36
C LEU A 47 15.27 -1.53 0.94
N GLU A 48 14.89 -2.45 0.04
CA GLU A 48 14.54 -2.05 -1.33
C GLU A 48 13.27 -1.19 -1.39
N LEU A 49 12.25 -1.47 -0.57
CA LEU A 49 11.00 -0.69 -0.58
C LEU A 49 11.03 0.49 0.40
N GLN A 50 11.08 1.71 -0.14
CA GLN A 50 11.16 2.96 0.63
C GLN A 50 9.83 3.73 0.64
N ARG A 51 9.07 3.63 -0.45
CA ARG A 51 7.82 4.36 -0.65
C ARG A 51 6.74 3.49 -1.27
N ILE A 52 5.50 3.76 -0.88
CA ILE A 52 4.33 3.16 -1.50
C ILE A 52 3.45 4.31 -1.99
N THR A 53 3.23 4.36 -3.30
CA THR A 53 2.32 5.33 -3.91
C THR A 53 0.99 4.64 -4.17
N VAL A 54 -0.07 5.13 -3.54
CA VAL A 54 -1.42 4.59 -3.66
C VAL A 54 -2.29 5.54 -4.45
N THR A 55 -2.84 5.05 -5.55
CA THR A 55 -3.82 5.76 -6.37
C THR A 55 -5.22 5.23 -6.08
N ALA A 56 -6.17 6.14 -5.85
CA ALA A 56 -7.57 5.75 -5.62
C ALA A 56 -8.50 6.70 -6.38
N LEU A 57 -9.59 6.15 -6.92
CA LEU A 57 -10.69 6.97 -7.41
C LEU A 57 -11.47 7.57 -6.23
N LYS A 58 -12.00 8.77 -6.42
CA LYS A 58 -12.91 9.41 -5.47
C LYS A 58 -14.15 8.53 -5.39
N LEU A 59 -14.31 7.88 -4.25
CA LEU A 59 -15.42 6.99 -4.02
C LEU A 59 -16.67 7.83 -3.80
N ASP A 60 -17.75 7.53 -4.51
CA ASP A 60 -19.04 8.15 -4.26
C ASP A 60 -19.49 7.76 -2.83
N PRO A 61 -19.80 8.72 -1.94
CA PRO A 61 -20.21 8.42 -0.55
C PRO A 61 -21.47 7.54 -0.44
N LYS A 62 -22.28 7.42 -1.50
CA LYS A 62 -23.35 6.40 -1.55
C LYS A 62 -22.78 4.99 -1.56
N TYR A 63 -21.58 4.83 -2.11
CA TYR A 63 -20.70 3.68 -1.89
C TYR A 63 -20.09 3.64 -0.47
N TRP A 64 -20.56 4.44 0.48
CA TRP A 64 -20.47 4.33 1.96
C TRP A 64 -21.42 3.28 2.59
N LYS A 65 -22.69 3.33 2.16
CA LYS A 65 -23.88 2.74 2.85
C LYS A 65 -24.26 1.25 2.70
N ASN A 66 -23.58 0.44 1.89
CA ASN A 66 -23.96 -0.90 1.43
C ASN A 66 -22.83 -1.84 1.85
N VAL A 67 -23.03 -2.64 2.89
CA VAL A 67 -22.00 -3.55 3.46
C VAL A 67 -22.21 -4.96 2.87
N PRO A 68 -21.15 -5.80 2.70
CA PRO A 68 -19.73 -5.58 2.94
C PRO A 68 -19.01 -5.12 1.66
N ARG A 69 -18.29 -4.01 1.78
CA ARG A 69 -17.57 -3.37 0.66
C ARG A 69 -16.13 -3.81 0.69
N ARG A 70 -15.61 -4.40 -0.38
CA ARG A 70 -14.16 -4.46 -0.57
C ARG A 70 -13.79 -3.87 -1.92
N TYR A 71 -12.91 -2.87 -1.88
CA TYR A 71 -12.20 -2.42 -3.07
C TYR A 71 -11.05 -3.38 -3.29
N CYS A 72 -10.75 -3.63 -4.56
CA CYS A 72 -9.62 -4.46 -4.94
C CYS A 72 -8.38 -3.59 -5.07
N CYS A 73 -7.27 -4.12 -4.58
CA CYS A 73 -5.95 -3.53 -4.74
C CYS A 73 -5.25 -4.20 -5.93
N GLN A 74 -4.68 -3.38 -6.81
CA GLN A 74 -3.85 -3.84 -7.91
C GLN A 74 -2.44 -3.31 -7.73
N LEU A 75 -1.45 -4.22 -7.75
CA LEU A 75 -0.05 -3.84 -7.86
C LEU A 75 0.24 -3.44 -9.31
N LEU A 76 0.67 -2.21 -9.53
CA LEU A 76 1.06 -1.74 -10.86
C LEU A 76 2.47 -2.21 -11.19
N GLY A 77 2.81 -2.29 -12.49
CA GLY A 77 4.12 -2.79 -12.93
C GLY A 77 4.42 -4.24 -12.49
N GLY A 78 3.38 -5.06 -12.27
CA GLY A 78 3.53 -6.42 -11.76
C GLY A 78 4.04 -6.51 -10.32
N GLY A 79 3.96 -5.43 -9.54
CA GLY A 79 4.53 -5.37 -8.19
C GLY A 79 6.04 -5.14 -8.16
N SER A 80 6.66 -4.82 -9.29
CA SER A 80 8.08 -4.47 -9.36
C SER A 80 8.36 -3.18 -8.58
N ILE A 81 9.39 -3.20 -7.74
CA ILE A 81 9.85 -2.01 -7.02
C ILE A 81 10.77 -1.21 -7.96
N LYS A 82 10.43 0.05 -8.21
CA LYS A 82 11.24 0.95 -9.04
C LYS A 82 11.73 2.13 -8.22
N ASN A 83 13.04 2.34 -8.16
CA ASN A 83 13.66 3.41 -7.37
C ASN A 83 13.16 3.43 -5.91
N GLY A 84 12.96 2.24 -5.34
CA GLY A 84 12.39 2.03 -4.02
C GLY A 84 10.93 2.40 -3.84
N ASN A 85 10.18 2.59 -4.93
CA ASN A 85 8.74 2.85 -4.91
C ASN A 85 7.94 1.65 -5.44
N MET A 86 6.83 1.34 -4.76
CA MET A 86 5.81 0.42 -5.25
C MET A 86 4.50 1.18 -5.48
N ASP A 87 3.89 0.94 -6.63
CA ASP A 87 2.65 1.61 -7.03
C ASP A 87 1.45 0.68 -6.84
N ILE A 88 0.48 1.12 -6.03
CA ILE A 88 -0.75 0.41 -5.75
C ILE A 88 -1.93 1.22 -6.29
N ARG A 89 -2.88 0.53 -6.91
CA ARG A 89 -4.15 1.12 -7.35
C ARG A 89 -5.32 0.49 -6.63
N ILE A 90 -6.09 1.31 -5.91
CA ILE A 90 -7.37 0.93 -5.33
C ILE A 90 -8.46 1.16 -6.38
N LYS A 91 -9.21 0.10 -6.70
CA LYS A 91 -10.26 0.11 -7.72
C LYS A 91 -11.47 -0.72 -7.31
N LYS A 92 -12.58 -0.55 -8.05
CA LYS A 92 -13.66 -1.52 -8.02
C LYS A 92 -13.13 -2.89 -8.44
N CYS A 93 -13.57 -3.93 -7.76
CA CYS A 93 -13.26 -5.29 -8.16
C CYS A 93 -13.86 -5.59 -9.53
N LYS A 94 -13.10 -6.32 -10.35
CA LYS A 94 -13.60 -6.91 -11.60
C LYS A 94 -14.52 -8.08 -11.25
N SER A 95 -15.37 -8.50 -12.20
CA SER A 95 -16.33 -9.59 -12.00
C SER A 95 -15.69 -10.93 -11.59
N HIS A 96 -14.41 -11.13 -11.93
CA HIS A 96 -13.63 -12.34 -11.65
C HIS A 96 -12.65 -12.17 -10.48
N GLU A 97 -12.60 -11.00 -9.83
CA GLU A 97 -11.81 -10.82 -8.61
C GLU A 97 -12.65 -11.24 -7.40
N THR A 98 -12.22 -12.28 -6.70
CA THR A 98 -12.88 -12.76 -5.49
C THR A 98 -12.48 -11.95 -4.27
N ILE A 99 -13.46 -11.69 -3.41
CA ILE A 99 -13.26 -11.09 -2.10
C ILE A 99 -13.37 -12.23 -1.09
N PRO A 100 -12.27 -12.71 -0.46
CA PRO A 100 -12.34 -13.86 0.44
C PRO A 100 -13.08 -13.48 1.72
N ILE A 101 -14.29 -14.01 1.95
CA ILE A 101 -15.12 -13.65 3.13
C ILE A 101 -14.34 -13.84 4.43
#